data_AF-W3WUJ8-F1
#
_entry.id   AF-W3WUJ8-F1
#
_cell.length_a   1.000
_cell.length_b   1.000
_cell.length_c   1.000
_cell.angle_alpha   90.00
_cell.angle_beta   90.00
_cell.angle_gamma   90.00
#
_symmetry.space_group_name_H-M   'P 1'
#
loop_
_entity.id
_entity.type
_entity.pdbx_description
1 polymer ?
#
loop_
_entity_poly.entity_id
_entity_poly.type
_entity_poly.pdbx_seq_one_letter_code
_entity_poly.pdbx_strand_id
1 'polypeptide(L)'
;MAIALSIVCAFTEAHLSNIDLRPHVIYASVMAYNIIYGLTWGPIPWLLPAEIFPQRARSKGMALSTCSNWIFDFVIGMWRPTLLPGVAAAITS
;
A
#
# COMPACT_ATOMS: atom_id res chain seq x y z
N MET A 1 -5.95 -1.38 3.72
CA MET A 1 -5.07 -1.05 2.59
C MET A 1 -5.71 -1.40 1.25
N ALA A 2 -6.01 -2.67 0.94
CA ALA A 2 -6.64 -3.06 -0.34
C ALA A 2 -7.95 -2.30 -0.63
N ILE A 3 -8.82 -2.15 0.38
CA ILE A 3 -10.09 -1.41 0.27
C ILE A 3 -9.85 0.09 0.02
N ALA A 4 -8.87 0.70 0.68
CA ALA A 4 -8.52 2.11 0.47
C ALA A 4 -7.89 2.34 -0.91
N LEU A 5 -7.05 1.40 -1.37
CA LEU A 5 -6.44 1.41 -2.69
C LEU A 5 -7.49 1.24 -3.79
N SER A 6 -8.49 0.37 -3.58
CA SER A 6 -9.60 0.20 -4.53
C SER A 6 -10.51 1.42 -4.60
N ILE A 7 -10.69 2.16 -3.50
CA ILE A 7 -11.43 3.42 -3.49
C ILE A 7 -10.68 4.50 -4.29
N VAL A 8 -9.37 4.65 -4.09
CA VAL A 8 -8.55 5.57 -4.90
C VAL A 8 -8.60 5.20 -6.39
N CYS A 9 -8.47 3.90 -6.70
CA CYS A 9 -8.55 3.41 -8.07
C CYS A 9 -9.91 3.73 -8.70
N ALA A 10 -11.02 3.47 -7.98
CA ALA A 10 -12.36 3.80 -8.45
C ALA A 10 -12.57 5.30 -8.73
N PHE A 11 -11.97 6.20 -7.95
CA PHE A 11 -12.02 7.65 -8.21
C PHE A 11 -11.09 8.10 -9.34
N THR A 12 -10.01 7.37 -9.59
CA THR A 12 -9.08 7.65 -10.71
C THR A 12 -9.70 7.22 -12.05
N GLU A 13 -10.45 6.12 -12.04
CA GLU A 13 -11.18 5.58 -13.20
C GLU A 13 -12.57 6.22 -13.41
N ALA A 14 -13.07 6.99 -12.45
CA ALA A 14 -14.31 7.72 -12.60
C ALA A 14 -14.15 8.76 -13.73
N HIS A 15 -14.74 8.46 -14.90
CA HIS A 15 -14.76 9.35 -16.06
C HIS A 15 -15.69 10.54 -15.78
N LEU A 16 -15.25 11.46 -14.92
CA LEU A 16 -15.93 12.73 -14.71
C LEU A 16 -15.82 13.54 -16.01
N SER A 17 -16.96 13.97 -16.55
CA SER A 17 -17.06 14.77 -17.77
C SER A 17 -16.49 16.19 -17.63
N ASN A 18 -16.30 16.67 -16.40
CA ASN A 18 -15.82 18.02 -16.09
C ASN A 18 -14.29 18.07 -15.93
N ILE A 19 -13.62 18.74 -16.87
CA ILE A 19 -12.15 18.90 -16.92
C ILE A 19 -11.56 19.61 -15.69
N ASP A 20 -12.28 20.54 -15.07
CA ASP A 20 -11.77 21.28 -13.91
C ASP A 20 -11.88 20.49 -12.60
N LEU A 21 -12.87 19.60 -12.46
CA LEU A 21 -13.13 18.88 -11.21
C LEU A 21 -12.30 17.59 -11.06
N ARG A 22 -11.93 16.96 -12.18
CA ARG A 22 -11.13 15.73 -12.24
C ARG A 22 -9.84 15.77 -11.41
N PRO A 23 -8.92 16.73 -11.62
CA PRO A 23 -7.64 16.72 -10.91
C PRO A 23 -7.82 16.93 -9.39
N HIS A 24 -8.82 17.71 -8.99
CA HIS A 24 -9.11 17.98 -7.58
C HIS A 24 -9.59 16.70 -6.85
N VAL A 25 -10.47 15.91 -7.48
CA VAL A 25 -10.99 14.66 -6.90
C VAL A 25 -9.90 13.60 -6.79
N ILE A 26 -9.05 13.46 -7.81
CA ILE A 26 -7.92 12.54 -7.79
C ILE A 26 -6.96 12.92 -6.66
N TYR A 27 -6.57 14.20 -6.57
CA TYR A 27 -5.68 14.68 -5.52
C TYR A 27 -6.26 14.45 -4.11
N ALA A 28 -7.54 14.77 -3.91
CA ALA A 28 -8.22 14.56 -2.63
C ALA A 28 -8.25 13.06 -2.24
N SER A 29 -8.50 12.16 -3.19
CA SER A 29 -8.51 10.72 -2.94
C SER A 29 -7.13 10.18 -2.55
N VAL A 30 -6.06 10.65 -3.21
CA VAL A 30 -4.67 10.28 -2.88
C VAL A 30 -4.27 10.82 -1.51
N MET A 31 -4.65 12.05 -1.17
CA MET A 31 -4.41 12.61 0.16
C MET A 31 -5.14 11.84 1.26
N ALA A 32 -6.42 11.49 1.04
CA ALA A 32 -7.18 10.66 1.98
C ALA A 32 -6.52 9.30 2.20
N TYR A 33 -6.03 8.66 1.14
CA TYR A 33 -5.26 7.43 1.25
C TYR A 33 -3.98 7.61 2.08
N ASN A 34 -3.20 8.66 1.81
CA ASN A 34 -1.96 8.91 2.56
C ASN A 34 -2.21 9.16 4.04
N ILE A 35 -3.29 9.84 4.41
CA ILE A 35 -3.67 10.06 5.81
C ILE A 35 -4.01 8.73 6.48
N ILE A 36 -4.87 7.92 5.86
CA ILE A 36 -5.27 6.61 6.42
C ILE A 36 -4.06 5.67 6.51
N TYR A 37 -3.22 5.66 5.48
CA TYR A 37 -1.98 4.88 5.45
C TYR A 37 -1.03 5.33 6.56
N GLY A 38 -0.81 6.64 6.70
CA GLY A 38 0.07 7.22 7.71
C GLY A 38 -0.38 6.96 9.15
N LEU A 39 -1.69 6.91 9.41
CA LEU A 39 -2.22 6.58 10.74
C LEU A 39 -2.19 5.09 11.06
N THR A 40 -2.40 4.24 10.05
CA THR A 40 -2.50 2.80 10.26
C THR A 40 -1.20 2.11 9.91
N TRP A 41 -0.93 1.90 8.63
CA TRP A 41 0.17 1.07 8.18
C TRP A 41 1.54 1.75 8.19
N GLY A 42 1.59 3.07 8.44
CA GLY A 42 2.82 3.83 8.64
C GLY A 42 3.59 3.38 9.89
N PRO A 43 3.03 3.53 11.11
CA PRO A 43 3.74 3.21 12.36
C PRO A 43 3.47 1.80 12.91
N ILE A 44 2.28 1.24 12.66
CA ILE A 44 1.82 -0.01 13.29
C ILE A 44 2.72 -1.24 13.01
N PRO A 45 3.18 -1.53 11.77
CA PRO A 45 4.00 -2.72 11.50
C PRO A 45 5.37 -2.66 12.16
N TRP A 46 5.88 -1.44 12.37
CA TRP A 46 7.20 -1.22 12.97
C TRP A 46 7.14 -1.20 14.50
N LEU A 47 5.98 -0.87 15.07
CA LEU A 47 5.75 -0.83 16.51
C LEU A 47 5.37 -2.22 17.07
N LEU A 48 4.49 -2.97 16.39
CA LEU A 48 3.97 -4.26 16.85
C LEU A 48 5.05 -5.29 17.25
N PRO A 49 6.14 -5.50 16.47
CA PRO A 49 7.18 -6.44 16.85
C PRO A 49 7.86 -6.06 18.18
N ALA A 50 7.95 -4.78 18.51
CA ALA A 50 8.55 -4.34 19.77
C ALA A 50 7.68 -4.69 21.00
N GLU A 51 6.36 -4.73 20.81
CA GLU A 51 5.36 -5.02 21.86
C GLU A 51 5.14 -6.52 22.08
N ILE A 52 5.19 -7.31 21.00
CA ILE A 52 4.87 -8.76 21.06
C ILE A 52 6.04 -9.58 21.64
N PHE A 53 7.28 -9.17 21.41
CA PHE A 53 8.44 -9.96 21.84
C PHE A 53 8.90 -9.64 23.28
N PRO A 54 9.14 -10.67 24.13
CA PRO A 54 9.70 -10.48 25.45
C PRO A 54 11.14 -9.95 25.38
N GLN A 55 11.57 -9.16 26.37
CA GLN A 55 12.84 -8.42 26.39
C GLN A 55 14.08 -9.24 25.99
N ARG A 56 14.15 -10.52 26.38
CA ARG A 56 15.27 -11.42 26.04
C ARG A 56 15.37 -11.80 24.56
N ALA A 57 14.25 -11.81 23.85
CA ALA A 57 14.18 -12.23 22.44
C ALA A 57 13.85 -11.05 21.49
N ARG A 58 13.59 -9.85 22.02
CA ARG A 58 13.15 -8.69 21.25
C ARG A 58 14.06 -8.33 20.10
N SER A 59 15.37 -8.29 20.30
CA SER A 59 16.33 -7.94 19.23
C SER A 59 16.27 -8.94 18.07
N LYS A 60 16.20 -10.25 18.36
CA LYS A 60 16.10 -11.30 17.35
C LYS A 60 14.76 -11.30 16.63
N GLY A 61 13.66 -11.10 17.38
CA GLY A 61 12.30 -11.02 16.82
C GLY A 61 12.09 -9.79 15.93
N MET A 62 12.61 -8.63 16.35
CA MET A 62 12.62 -7.40 15.55
C MET A 62 13.41 -7.59 14.25
N ALA A 63 14.61 -8.18 14.32
CA ALA A 63 15.42 -8.46 13.14
C ALA A 63 14.70 -9.39 12.14
N LEU A 64 14.08 -10.48 12.63
CA LEU A 64 13.33 -11.41 11.77
C LEU A 64 12.11 -10.75 11.11
N SER A 65 11.38 -9.89 11.84
CA SER A 65 10.24 -9.14 11.29
C SER A 65 10.68 -8.22 10.18
N THR A 66 11.77 -7.46 10.38
CA THR A 66 12.33 -6.56 9.37
C THR A 66 12.84 -7.35 8.17
N CYS A 67 13.61 -8.43 8.38
CA CYS A 67 14.07 -9.27 7.29
C CYS A 67 12.91 -9.86 6.47
N SER A 68 11.86 -10.33 7.14
CA SER A 68 10.66 -10.85 6.47
C SER A 68 9.99 -9.76 5.64
N ASN A 69 9.84 -8.55 6.18
CA ASN A 69 9.27 -7.41 5.47
C ASN A 69 10.07 -7.09 4.19
N TRP A 70 11.40 -6.99 4.26
CA TRP A 70 12.24 -6.74 3.09
C TRP A 70 12.22 -7.90 2.07
N ILE A 71 12.15 -9.14 2.53
CA ILE A 71 12.04 -10.31 1.64
C ILE A 71 10.73 -10.25 0.85
N PHE A 72 9.61 -9.96 1.52
CA PHE A 72 8.32 -9.83 0.83
C PHE A 72 8.33 -8.66 -0.15
N ASP A 73 8.91 -7.52 0.21
CA ASP A 73 9.03 -6.38 -0.69
C ASP A 73 9.88 -6.70 -1.92
N PHE A 74 10.94 -7.48 -1.76
CA PHE A 74 11.77 -7.98 -2.86
C PHE A 74 11.00 -8.93 -3.78
N VAL A 75 10.28 -9.90 -3.21
CA VAL A 75 9.46 -10.85 -3.98
C VAL A 75 8.38 -10.11 -4.77
N ILE A 76 7.66 -9.18 -4.14
CA ILE A 76 6.65 -8.34 -4.81
C ILE A 76 7.32 -7.43 -5.85
N GLY A 77 8.50 -6.90 -5.56
CA GLY A 77 9.31 -6.12 -6.51
C GLY A 77 9.66 -6.90 -7.78
N MET A 78 10.07 -8.16 -7.64
CA MET A 78 10.39 -9.04 -8.77
C MET A 78 9.17 -9.50 -9.55
N TRP A 79 8.02 -9.67 -8.89
CA TRP A 79 6.80 -10.18 -9.54
C TRP A 79 6.04 -9.11 -10.30
N ARG A 80 6.07 -7.85 -9.83
CA ARG A 80 5.38 -6.70 -10.42
C ARG A 80 5.60 -6.53 -11.94
N PRO A 81 6.83 -6.60 -12.49
CA PRO A 81 7.08 -6.46 -13.93
C PRO A 81 6.37 -7.50 -14.80
N THR A 82 6.20 -8.73 -14.29
CA THR A 82 5.53 -9.82 -15.03
C THR A 82 4.01 -9.80 -14.88
N LEU A 83 3.49 -9.28 -13.76
CA LEU A 83 2.06 -9.21 -13.47
C LEU A 83 1.38 -7.97 -14.08
N LEU A 84 2.07 -6.82 -14.10
CA LEU A 84 1.49 -5.57 -14.61
C LEU A 84 1.00 -5.66 -16.06
N PRO A 85 1.73 -6.27 -17.02
CA PRO A 85 1.27 -6.38 -18.39
C PRO A 85 -0.01 -7.20 -18.54
N GLY A 86 -0.15 -8.30 -17.77
CA GLY A 86 -1.34 -9.15 -17.81
C GLY A 86 -2.56 -8.49 -17.17
N VAL A 87 -2.37 -7.77 -16.07
CA VAL A 87 -3.44 -7.02 -15.40
C VAL A 87 -3.87 -5.81 -16.23
N ALA A 88 -2.95 -5.04 -16.80
CA ALA A 88 -3.28 -3.90 -17.66
C ALA A 88 -4.05 -4.31 -18.93
N ALA A 89 -3.69 -5.45 -19.52
CA ALA A 89 -4.41 -6.02 -20.66
C ALA A 89 -5.85 -6.46 -20.29
N ALA A 90 -6.05 -7.02 -19.10
CA ALA A 90 -7.37 -7.47 -18.63
C ALA A 90 -8.33 -6.32 -18.24
N ILE A 91 -7.82 -5.11 -18.03
CA ILE A 91 -8.62 -3.92 -17.65
C ILE A 91 -8.99 -3.07 -18.89
N THR A 92 -8.31 -3.26 -20.03
CA THR A 92 -8.52 -2.49 -21.29
C THR A 92 -9.41 -3.22 -22.33
N SER A 93 -9.87 -4.44 -22.04
CA SER A 93 -10.83 -5.20 -22.85
C SER A 93 -12.24 -5.14 -22.30
#